data_AF-A0A961SP28-F1
#
_entry.id   AF-A0A961SP28-F1
#
_cell.length_a   1.000
_cell.length_b   1.000
_cell.length_c   1.000
_cell.angle_alpha   90.00
_cell.angle_beta   90.00
_cell.angle_gamma   90.00
#
_symmetry.space_group_name_H-M   'P 1'
#
loop_
_entity.id
_entity.type
_entity.pdbx_description
1 polymer ?
#
loop_
_entity_poly.entity_id
_entity_poly.type
_entity_poly.pdbx_seq_one_letter_code
_entity_poly.pdbx_strand_id
1 'polypeptide(L)' 'MNETTEKNDYSATLYLPQTPFPMRAGLPQKEPELVAKWQEMDLYRKLRASAAGRPKFVLHDGPPYA' A
#
# COMPACT_ATOMS: atom_id res chain seq x y z
N MET A 1 -15.11 34.29 -37.93
CA MET A 1 -15.50 33.02 -37.30
C MET A 1 -14.27 32.14 -37.27
N ASN A 2 -13.69 31.87 -36.10
CA ASN A 2 -12.59 30.92 -36.00
C ASN A 2 -13.18 29.53 -35.82
N GLU A 3 -13.12 28.72 -36.88
CA GLU A 3 -13.46 27.30 -36.83
C GLU A 3 -12.35 26.56 -36.08
N THR A 4 -12.64 26.17 -34.84
CA THR A 4 -11.81 25.24 -34.07
C THR A 4 -11.96 23.87 -34.72
N THR A 5 -10.90 23.39 -35.34
CA THR A 5 -10.86 22.05 -35.94
C THR A 5 -10.94 21.03 -34.81
N GLU A 6 -12.06 20.32 -34.70
CA GLU A 6 -12.23 19.18 -33.81
C GLU A 6 -11.12 18.16 -34.10
N LYS A 7 -10.13 18.11 -33.19
CA LYS A 7 -8.94 17.27 -33.34
C LYS A 7 -9.28 15.90 -32.79
N ASN A 8 -9.33 14.89 -33.66
CA ASN A 8 -9.59 13.51 -33.25
C ASN A 8 -8.67 13.11 -32.07
N ASP A 9 -9.28 12.74 -30.95
CA ASP A 9 -8.57 12.29 -29.75
C ASP A 9 -8.18 10.80 -29.88
N TYR A 10 -7.01 10.56 -30.47
CA TYR A 10 -6.46 9.21 -30.61
C TYR A 10 -6.03 8.59 -29.27
N SER A 11 -5.96 9.35 -28.17
CA SER A 11 -5.56 8.81 -26.86
C SER A 11 -6.53 7.74 -26.35
N ALA A 12 -7.82 7.84 -26.72
CA ALA A 12 -8.86 6.87 -26.40
C ALA A 12 -8.69 5.52 -27.12
N THR A 13 -7.84 5.44 -28.15
CA THR A 13 -7.56 4.20 -28.89
C THR A 13 -6.41 3.38 -28.27
N LEU A 14 -5.73 3.93 -27.26
CA LEU A 14 -4.57 3.31 -26.62
C LEU A 14 -4.98 2.58 -25.34
N TYR A 15 -4.54 1.33 -25.19
CA TYR A 15 -4.65 0.57 -23.94
C TYR A 15 -3.54 0.97 -22.97
N LEU A 16 -3.66 2.16 -22.37
CA LEU A 16 -2.70 2.64 -21.38
C LEU A 16 -2.94 1.99 -20.01
N PRO A 17 -1.86 1.69 -19.24
CA PRO A 17 -2.01 1.22 -17.87
C PRO A 17 -2.72 2.25 -17.00
N GLN A 18 -3.74 1.81 -16.27
CA GLN A 18 -4.47 2.63 -15.30
C GLN A 18 -4.38 1.97 -13.93
N THR A 19 -4.09 2.78 -12.91
CA THR A 19 -4.05 2.32 -11.53
C THR A 19 -4.58 3.39 -10.59
N PRO A 20 -5.39 3.03 -9.58
CA PRO A 20 -5.75 3.94 -8.50
C PRO A 20 -4.58 4.16 -7.53
N PHE A 21 -3.47 3.42 -7.68
CA PHE A 21 -2.29 3.58 -6.85
C PHE A 21 -1.63 4.93 -7.09
N PRO A 22 -1.55 5.82 -6.08
CA PRO A 22 -0.99 7.14 -6.27
C PRO A 22 0.52 7.05 -6.50
N MET A 23 1.03 7.86 -7.43
CA MET A 23 2.48 7.95 -7.66
C MET A 23 3.23 8.54 -6.46
N ARG A 24 2.58 9.43 -5.69
CA ARG A 24 3.14 9.96 -4.43
C ARG A 24 2.73 9.07 -3.27
N ALA A 25 3.68 8.77 -2.40
CA ALA A 25 3.45 7.84 -1.29
C ALA A 25 2.45 8.35 -0.24
N GLY A 26 2.58 9.62 0.18
CA GLY A 26 1.72 10.18 1.24
C GLY A 26 1.91 9.50 2.60
N LEU A 27 3.15 9.13 2.93
CA LEU A 27 3.47 8.31 4.10
C LEU A 27 2.95 8.87 5.44
N PRO A 28 3.04 10.19 5.74
CA PRO A 28 2.57 10.72 7.01
C PRO A 28 1.09 10.45 7.30
N GLN A 29 0.26 10.31 6.26
CA GLN A 29 -1.15 9.95 6.40
C GLN A 29 -1.37 8.44 6.32
N LYS A 30 -0.72 7.76 5.36
CA LYS A 30 -0.96 6.33 5.11
C LYS A 30 -0.41 5.41 6.20
N GLU A 31 0.74 5.72 6.78
CA GLU A 31 1.37 4.84 7.77
C GLU A 31 0.50 4.66 9.04
N PRO A 32 -0.07 5.73 9.64
CA PRO A 32 -1.03 5.58 10.74
C PRO A 32 -2.25 4.72 10.38
N GLU A 33 -2.83 4.91 9.19
CA GLU A 33 -3.99 4.12 8.73
C GLU A 33 -3.67 2.64 8.59
N LEU A 34 -2.48 2.31 8.05
CA LEU A 34 -2.03 0.93 7.91
C LEU A 34 -1.81 0.26 9.27
N VAL A 35 -1.19 0.96 10.22
CA VAL A 35 -0.97 0.46 11.58
C VAL A 35 -2.31 0.21 12.27
N ALA A 36 -3.26 1.14 12.18
CA ALA A 36 -4.60 0.99 12.75
C ALA A 36 -5.32 -0.24 12.18
N LYS A 37 -5.27 -0.42 10.86
CA LYS A 37 -5.83 -1.61 10.18
C LYS A 37 -5.20 -2.91 10.67
N TRP A 38 -3.87 -2.95 10.85
CA TRP A 38 -3.19 -4.15 11.36
C TRP A 38 -3.55 -4.48 12.81
N GLN A 39 -3.76 -3.45 13.63
CA GLN A 39 -4.23 -3.60 15.01
C GLN A 39 -5.67 -4.12 15.06
N GLU A 40 -6.59 -3.51 14.29
CA GLU A 40 -7.99 -3.92 14.20
C GLU A 40 -8.13 -5.39 13.77
N MET A 41 -7.31 -5.83 12.82
CA MET A 41 -7.36 -7.21 12.33
C MET A 41 -6.63 -8.23 13.22
N ASP A 42 -6.00 -7.80 14.32
CA ASP A 42 -5.12 -8.61 15.18
C ASP A 42 -4.06 -9.39 14.36
N LEU A 43 -3.36 -8.66 13.49
CA LEU A 43 -2.46 -9.26 12.49
C LEU A 43 -1.37 -10.12 13.13
N TYR A 44 -0.78 -9.64 14.22
CA TYR A 44 0.31 -10.36 14.89
C TYR A 44 -0.15 -11.74 15.36
N ARG A 45 -1.33 -11.84 15.99
CA ARG A 45 -1.88 -13.13 16.40
C ARG A 45 -2.13 -14.07 15.23
N LYS A 46 -2.68 -13.55 14.12
CA LYS A 46 -2.89 -14.33 12.89
C LYS A 46 -1.58 -14.87 12.32
N LEU A 47 -0.51 -14.06 12.32
CA LEU A 47 0.83 -14.49 11.90
C LEU A 47 1.40 -15.57 12.83
N ARG A 48 1.19 -15.47 14.15
CA ARG A 48 1.62 -16.51 15.10
C ARG A 48 0.87 -17.82 14.91
N ALA A 49 -0.43 -17.77 14.63
CA ALA A 49 -1.23 -18.95 14.34
C ALA A 49 -0.80 -19.63 13.03
N SER A 50 -0.54 -18.88 11.96
CA SER A 50 -0.10 -19.43 10.67
C SER A 50 1.33 -20.01 10.69
N ALA A 51 2.14 -19.59 11.67
CA ALA A 51 3.48 -20.10 11.89
C ALA A 51 3.55 -21.33 12.82
N ALA A 52 2.41 -21.87 13.26
CA ALA A 52 2.38 -23.05 14.14
C ALA A 52 3.14 -24.23 13.52
N GLY A 53 3.99 -24.88 14.33
CA GLY A 53 4.79 -26.03 13.91
C GLY A 53 6.09 -25.71 13.14
N ARG A 54 6.35 -24.45 12.77
CA ARG A 54 7.63 -24.06 12.15
C ARG A 54 8.76 -24.06 13.18
N PRO A 55 10.02 -24.28 12.76
CA PRO A 55 11.18 -24.10 13.63
C PRO A 55 11.17 -22.74 14.31
N LYS A 56 11.41 -22.73 15.62
CA LYS A 56 11.36 -21.51 16.43
C LYS A 56 12.55 -20.61 16.07
N PHE A 57 12.25 -19.38 15.70
CA PHE A 57 13.23 -18.29 15.60
C PHE A 57 12.94 -17.25 16.68
N VAL A 58 13.97 -16.85 17.43
CA VAL A 58 13.86 -15.84 18.50
C VAL A 58 14.82 -14.70 18.19
N LEU A 59 14.25 -13.50 18.04
CA LEU A 59 15.01 -12.26 17.93
C LEU A 59 14.95 -11.55 19.28
N HIS A 60 16.11 -11.41 19.93
CA HIS A 60 16.24 -10.61 21.15
C HIS A 60 16.41 -9.15 20.75
N ASP A 61 15.42 -8.32 21.08
CA ASP A 61 15.55 -6.87 20.96
C ASP A 61 16.24 -6.33 22.22
N GLY A 62 17.26 -5.48 22.03
CA GLY A 62 18.01 -4.90 23.13
C GLY A 62 17.19 -3.83 23.84
N PRO A 63 17.29 -3.67 25.17
CA PRO A 63 16.57 -2.60 25.84
C PRO A 63 17.05 -1.24 25.29
N PRO A 64 16.13 -0.34 24.91
CA PRO A 64 16.51 1.02 24.55
C PRO A 64 17.08 1.73 25.78
N TYR A 65 17.99 2.68 25.56
CA TYR A 65 18.31 3.67 26.58
C TYR A 65 17.15 4.68 26.62
N ALA A 66 16.56 4.86 27.81
CA ALA A 66 15.40 5.73 28.03
C ALA A 66 15.80 7.19 28.20
#